data_AF-W3ASG7-F1
#
_entry.id   AF-W3ASG7-F1
#
_cell.length_a   1.000
_cell.length_b   1.000
_cell.length_c   1.000
_cell.angle_alpha   90.00
_cell.angle_beta   90.00
_cell.angle_gamma   90.00
#
_symmetry.space_group_name_H-M   'P 1'
#
loop_
_entity.id
_entity.type
_entity.pdbx_description
1 polymer ?
#
loop_
_entity_poly.entity_id
_entity_poly.type
_entity_poly.pdbx_seq_one_letter_code
_entity_poly.pdbx_strand_id
1 'polypeptide(L)'
;MVLCLVCTIITLGIKIVLKNKLASYEAGAASTVVQAETAEQFIVATVGEETDESDEDLIRKYDMHFKEIDALYGRMTERGQDEGMKDDYRKISELWDRELKALSDDISSRMNEDEKKAFFDAENNFLVSRNHECMKAVGHNKVSFMEEIDYLDRYTRLTREHCNDLVKDYSSYLAS
;
A
#
# COMPACT_ATOMS: atom_id res chain seq x y z
N MET A 1 -41.47 -28.31 13.92
CA MET A 1 -40.56 -29.09 14.79
C MET A 1 -39.27 -29.50 14.11
N VAL A 2 -39.29 -30.00 12.86
CA VAL A 2 -38.08 -30.39 12.11
C VAL A 2 -37.10 -29.23 11.91
N LEU A 3 -37.58 -28.02 11.58
CA LEU A 3 -36.72 -26.84 11.40
C LEU A 3 -35.95 -26.45 12.69
N CYS A 4 -36.60 -26.54 13.85
CA CYS A 4 -35.97 -26.24 15.13
C CYS A 4 -34.86 -27.25 15.46
N LEU A 5 -35.06 -28.53 15.10
CA LEU A 5 -34.04 -29.59 15.26
C LEU A 5 -32.84 -29.38 14.34
N VAL A 6 -33.06 -28.89 13.12
CA VAL A 6 -31.95 -28.58 12.19
C VAL A 6 -31.14 -27.38 12.71
N CYS A 7 -31.80 -26.33 13.20
CA CYS A 7 -31.12 -25.16 13.76
C CYS A 7 -30.30 -25.50 15.01
N THR A 8 -30.77 -26.39 15.88
CA THR A 8 -30.01 -26.83 17.06
C THR A 8 -28.79 -27.65 16.69
N ILE A 9 -28.87 -28.51 15.67
CA ILE A 9 -27.73 -29.28 15.17
C ILE A 9 -26.66 -28.36 14.57
N ILE A 10 -27.06 -27.35 13.77
CA ILE A 10 -26.12 -26.39 13.17
C ILE A 10 -25.42 -25.56 14.25
N THR A 11 -26.17 -25.05 15.23
CA THR A 11 -25.58 -24.25 16.32
C THR A 11 -24.65 -25.08 17.22
N LEU A 12 -24.97 -26.35 17.48
CA LEU A 12 -24.08 -27.28 18.17
C LEU A 12 -22.81 -27.57 17.35
N GLY A 13 -22.95 -27.79 16.04
CA GLY A 13 -21.82 -28.02 15.13
C GLY A 13 -20.85 -26.84 15.09
N ILE A 14 -21.37 -25.62 14.96
CA ILE A 14 -20.55 -24.39 14.97
C ILE A 14 -19.80 -24.24 16.29
N LYS A 15 -20.46 -24.50 17.43
CA LYS A 15 -19.81 -24.44 18.76
C LYS A 15 -18.66 -25.44 18.91
N ILE A 16 -18.80 -26.65 18.37
CA ILE A 16 -17.74 -27.67 18.43
C ILE A 16 -16.56 -27.26 17.56
N VAL A 17 -16.82 -26.76 16.34
CA VAL A 17 -15.76 -26.29 15.43
C VAL A 17 -14.99 -25.12 16.03
N LEU A 18 -15.69 -24.14 16.62
CA LEU A 18 -15.07 -22.99 17.29
C LEU A 18 -14.23 -23.42 18.49
N LYS A 19 -14.72 -24.36 19.31
CA LYS A 19 -13.96 -24.89 20.45
C LYS A 19 -12.69 -25.62 20.00
N ASN A 20 -12.76 -26.43 18.95
CA ASN A 20 -11.58 -27.13 18.43
C ASN A 20 -10.57 -26.15 17.83
N LYS A 21 -11.03 -25.12 17.10
CA LYS A 21 -10.17 -24.06 16.59
C LYS A 21 -9.49 -23.30 17.74
N LEU A 22 -10.25 -22.93 18.78
CA LEU A 22 -9.70 -22.25 19.95
C LEU A 22 -8.66 -23.10 20.68
N ALA A 23 -8.95 -24.39 20.90
CA ALA A 23 -8.00 -25.32 21.52
C ALA A 23 -6.72 -25.49 20.67
N SER A 24 -6.83 -25.51 19.33
CA SER A 24 -5.65 -25.55 18.46
C SER A 24 -4.85 -24.24 18.46
N TYR A 25 -5.51 -23.10 18.64
CA TYR A 25 -4.85 -21.80 18.81
C TYR A 25 -4.16 -21.70 20.18
N GLU A 26 -4.78 -22.17 21.26
CA GLU A 26 -4.18 -22.19 22.59
C GLU A 26 -3.02 -23.19 22.68
N ALA A 27 -3.14 -24.37 22.07
CA ALA A 27 -2.03 -25.33 21.96
C ALA A 27 -0.87 -24.78 21.10
N GLY A 28 -1.20 -24.05 20.03
CA GLY A 28 -0.23 -23.31 19.23
C GLY A 28 0.46 -22.22 20.05
N ALA A 29 -0.30 -21.41 20.79
CA ALA A 29 0.19 -20.33 21.65
C ALA A 29 1.08 -20.83 22.79
N ALA A 30 0.75 -21.98 23.41
CA ALA A 30 1.61 -22.60 24.42
C ALA A 30 2.96 -23.05 23.83
N SER A 31 2.98 -23.48 22.57
CA SER A 31 4.23 -23.83 21.87
C SER A 31 5.04 -22.58 21.47
N THR A 32 4.40 -21.44 21.21
CA THR A 32 5.06 -20.15 20.93
C THR A 32 5.59 -19.48 22.19
N VAL A 33 4.90 -19.60 23.34
CA VAL A 33 5.35 -19.01 24.61
C VAL A 33 6.62 -19.71 25.14
N VAL A 34 6.71 -21.05 25.00
CA VAL A 34 7.94 -21.78 25.38
C VAL A 34 9.13 -21.43 24.48
N GLN A 35 8.90 -21.07 23.21
CA GLN A 35 9.95 -20.51 22.35
C GLN A 35 10.27 -19.04 22.64
N ALA A 36 9.29 -18.24 23.08
CA ALA A 36 9.47 -16.82 23.42
C ALA A 36 10.31 -16.64 24.70
N GLU A 37 10.06 -17.42 25.75
CA GLU A 37 10.81 -17.30 27.01
C GLU A 37 12.30 -17.68 26.87
N THR A 38 12.64 -18.53 25.89
CA THR A 38 14.05 -18.90 25.61
C THR A 38 14.73 -17.89 24.66
N ALA A 39 13.96 -17.08 23.94
CA ALA A 39 14.45 -16.06 23.01
C ALA A 39 14.65 -14.69 23.69
N GLU A 40 13.90 -14.37 24.76
CA GLU A 40 14.01 -13.09 25.46
C GLU A 40 15.33 -12.91 26.24
N GLN A 41 16.10 -13.98 26.48
CA GLN A 41 17.43 -13.89 27.10
C GLN A 41 18.60 -13.83 26.09
N PHE A 42 18.32 -13.85 24.78
CA PHE A 42 19.31 -13.74 23.72
C PHE A 42 18.98 -12.61 22.73
N ILE A 43 18.57 -11.44 23.23
CA ILE A 43 18.68 -10.18 22.48
C ILE A 43 19.76 -9.34 23.15
N VAL A 44 20.99 -9.88 23.06
CA VAL A 44 22.20 -9.08 23.16
C VAL A 44 22.14 -8.05 22.05
N ALA A 45 21.97 -6.78 22.43
CA ALA A 45 22.43 -5.59 21.74
C ALA A 45 22.76 -5.77 20.24
N THR A 46 21.76 -5.95 19.40
CA THR A 46 21.82 -5.44 18.04
C THR A 46 21.03 -4.15 18.06
N VAL A 47 21.70 -3.08 18.49
CA VAL A 47 21.45 -1.74 17.93
C VAL A 47 21.42 -1.98 16.43
N GLY A 48 20.22 -1.98 15.85
CA GLY A 48 20.13 -1.83 14.41
C GLY A 48 20.87 -0.56 14.11
N GLU A 49 21.95 -0.66 13.34
CA GLU A 49 22.46 0.50 12.64
C GLU A 49 21.31 0.96 11.75
N GLU A 50 20.46 1.84 12.27
CA GLU A 50 19.79 2.84 11.45
C GLU A 50 20.95 3.63 10.83
N THR A 51 21.44 3.13 9.70
CA THR A 51 22.15 3.99 8.75
C THR A 51 21.14 5.07 8.40
N ASP A 52 21.25 6.20 9.11
CA ASP A 52 20.49 7.42 8.87
C ASP A 52 20.76 7.81 7.41
N GLU A 53 19.87 7.36 6.52
CA GLU A 53 19.98 7.61 5.09
C GLU A 53 19.82 9.12 4.92
N SER A 54 20.88 9.77 4.43
CA SER A 54 20.88 11.21 4.29
C SER A 54 19.72 11.66 3.41
N ASP A 55 19.19 12.85 3.65
CA ASP A 55 18.08 13.38 2.85
C ASP A 55 18.40 13.44 1.35
N GLU A 56 19.66 13.72 1.00
CA GLU A 56 20.13 13.70 -0.38
C GLU A 56 20.10 12.29 -0.98
N ASP A 57 20.46 11.28 -0.21
CA ASP A 57 20.41 9.87 -0.64
C ASP A 57 18.97 9.41 -0.82
N LEU A 58 18.07 9.87 0.05
CA LEU A 58 16.63 9.60 -0.05
C LEU A 58 16.02 10.20 -1.32
N ILE A 59 16.33 11.46 -1.65
CA ILE A 59 15.88 12.09 -2.90
C ILE A 59 16.41 11.31 -4.12
N ARG A 60 17.70 10.92 -4.11
CA ARG A 60 18.31 10.15 -5.21
C ARG A 60 17.68 8.77 -5.39
N LYS A 61 17.33 8.11 -4.27
CA LYS A 61 16.65 6.81 -4.26
C LYS A 61 15.29 6.91 -4.96
N TYR A 62 14.47 7.90 -4.61
CA TYR A 62 13.17 8.08 -5.27
C TYR A 62 13.31 8.47 -6.74
N ASP A 63 14.27 9.34 -7.09
CA ASP A 63 14.58 9.67 -8.49
C ASP A 63 14.92 8.43 -9.33
N MET A 64 15.64 7.47 -8.74
CA MET A 64 15.99 6.21 -9.39
C MET A 64 14.76 5.31 -9.54
N HIS A 65 14.00 5.10 -8.46
CA HIS A 65 12.80 4.28 -8.49
C HIS A 65 11.76 4.81 -9.47
N PHE A 66 11.54 6.13 -9.51
CA PHE A 66 10.59 6.76 -10.43
C PHE A 66 10.99 6.53 -11.89
N LYS A 67 12.29 6.63 -12.22
CA LYS A 67 12.80 6.33 -13.55
C LYS A 67 12.59 4.87 -13.95
N GLU A 68 12.75 3.94 -13.02
CA GLU A 68 12.51 2.52 -13.27
C GLU A 68 11.02 2.23 -13.57
N ILE A 69 10.12 2.80 -12.77
CA ILE A 69 8.68 2.65 -12.96
C ILE A 69 8.24 3.35 -14.25
N ASP A 70 8.77 4.53 -14.56
CA ASP A 70 8.53 5.24 -15.81
C ASP A 70 8.98 4.45 -17.03
N ALA A 71 10.13 3.79 -16.96
CA ALA A 71 10.60 2.93 -18.04
C ALA A 71 9.68 1.72 -18.24
N LEU A 72 9.11 1.16 -17.16
CA LEU A 72 8.12 0.09 -17.25
C LEU A 72 6.81 0.60 -17.88
N TYR A 73 6.33 1.76 -17.45
CA TYR A 73 5.12 2.39 -17.97
C TYR A 73 5.26 2.76 -19.46
N GLY A 74 6.41 3.33 -19.87
CA GLY A 74 6.72 3.61 -21.27
C GLY A 74 6.69 2.36 -22.15
N ARG A 75 7.37 1.28 -21.74
CA ARG A 75 7.34 0.01 -22.48
C ARG A 75 5.95 -0.60 -22.62
N MET A 76 5.09 -0.39 -21.62
CA MET A 76 3.70 -0.85 -21.66
C MET A 76 2.88 -0.07 -22.69
N THR A 77 2.98 1.27 -22.67
CA THR A 77 2.22 2.13 -23.59
C THR A 77 2.59 1.92 -25.06
N GLU A 78 3.83 1.53 -25.35
CA GLU A 78 4.33 1.23 -26.71
C GLU A 78 3.84 -0.11 -27.28
N ARG A 79 3.42 -1.08 -26.45
CA ARG A 79 3.08 -2.45 -26.89
C ARG A 79 1.74 -2.58 -27.61
N GLY A 80 0.88 -1.56 -27.61
CA GLY A 80 -0.47 -1.63 -28.16
C GLY A 80 -1.45 -2.42 -27.27
N GLN A 81 -2.73 -2.44 -27.65
CA GLN A 81 -3.78 -3.06 -26.83
C GLN A 81 -3.78 -4.60 -26.93
N ASP A 82 -3.40 -5.26 -25.83
CA ASP A 82 -3.29 -6.70 -25.60
C ASP A 82 -4.16 -7.09 -24.37
N GLU A 83 -4.67 -8.32 -24.30
CA GLU A 83 -5.40 -8.84 -23.12
C GLU A 83 -4.61 -8.72 -21.80
N GLY A 84 -3.27 -8.74 -21.84
CA GLY A 84 -2.40 -8.53 -20.67
C GLY A 84 -2.27 -7.07 -20.21
N MET A 85 -2.77 -6.10 -20.98
CA MET A 85 -2.58 -4.66 -20.74
C MET A 85 -3.17 -4.22 -19.41
N LYS A 86 -4.35 -4.73 -19.04
CA LYS A 86 -5.01 -4.37 -17.78
C LYS A 86 -4.19 -4.78 -16.54
N ASP A 87 -3.63 -5.98 -16.55
CA ASP A 87 -2.83 -6.46 -15.42
C ASP A 87 -1.53 -5.66 -15.30
N ASP A 88 -0.97 -5.24 -16.43
CA ASP A 88 0.23 -4.40 -16.44
C ASP A 88 -0.08 -2.98 -15.91
N TYR A 89 -1.18 -2.36 -16.33
CA TYR A 89 -1.64 -1.08 -15.76
C TYR A 89 -1.89 -1.16 -14.26
N ARG A 90 -2.50 -2.26 -13.81
CA ARG A 90 -2.73 -2.49 -12.38
C ARG A 90 -1.41 -2.59 -11.62
N LYS A 91 -0.47 -3.41 -12.10
CA LYS A 91 0.87 -3.53 -11.47
C LYS A 91 1.59 -2.20 -11.38
N ILE A 92 1.57 -1.39 -12.44
CA ILE A 92 2.21 -0.07 -12.42
C ILE A 92 1.51 0.87 -11.43
N SER A 93 0.18 0.87 -11.39
CA SER A 93 -0.54 1.68 -10.40
C SER A 93 -0.20 1.28 -8.96
N GLU A 94 -0.04 -0.02 -8.69
CA GLU A 94 0.37 -0.56 -7.38
C GLU A 94 1.81 -0.20 -7.02
N LEU A 95 2.72 -0.15 -8.00
CA LEU A 95 4.10 0.33 -7.78
C LEU A 95 4.11 1.80 -7.39
N TRP A 96 3.36 2.64 -8.10
CA TRP A 96 3.27 4.07 -7.77
C TRP A 96 2.62 4.33 -6.41
N ASP A 97 1.57 3.59 -6.04
CA ASP A 97 0.99 3.70 -4.69
C ASP A 97 1.96 3.27 -3.59
N ARG A 98 2.78 2.25 -3.86
CA ARG A 98 3.83 1.83 -2.92
C ARG A 98 4.87 2.92 -2.73
N GLU A 99 5.35 3.51 -3.82
CA GLU A 99 6.33 4.61 -3.73
C GLU A 99 5.73 5.84 -3.07
N LEU A 100 4.47 6.21 -3.39
CA LEU A 100 3.77 7.30 -2.71
C LEU A 100 3.73 7.06 -1.20
N LYS A 101 3.33 5.86 -0.78
CA LYS A 101 3.26 5.52 0.64
C LYS A 101 4.63 5.59 1.30
N ALA A 102 5.65 4.99 0.70
CA ALA A 102 7.01 4.99 1.23
C ALA A 102 7.56 6.41 1.35
N LEU A 103 7.35 7.24 0.31
CA LEU A 103 7.77 8.63 0.29
C LEU A 103 7.07 9.44 1.39
N SER A 104 5.76 9.30 1.53
CA SER A 104 5.01 10.03 2.55
C SER A 104 5.39 9.58 3.97
N ASP A 105 5.65 8.29 4.19
CA ASP A 105 6.16 7.77 5.47
C ASP A 105 7.56 8.35 5.76
N ASP A 106 8.47 8.34 4.79
CA ASP A 106 9.82 8.89 4.89
C ASP A 106 9.84 10.41 5.15
N ILE A 107 9.08 11.20 4.38
CA ILE A 107 8.95 12.66 4.55
C ILE A 107 8.39 12.98 5.94
N SER A 108 7.29 12.32 6.31
CA SER A 108 6.61 12.61 7.58
C SER A 108 7.48 12.28 8.79
N SER A 109 8.40 11.32 8.68
CA SER A 109 9.32 10.97 9.77
C SER A 109 10.23 12.14 10.19
N ARG A 110 10.49 13.08 9.27
CA ARG A 110 11.40 14.23 9.48
C ARG A 110 10.68 15.53 9.86
N MET A 111 9.35 15.52 9.85
CA MET A 111 8.51 16.68 10.19
C MET A 111 8.18 16.72 11.69
N ASN A 112 7.87 17.91 12.21
CA ASN A 112 7.26 18.03 13.53
C ASN A 112 5.75 17.70 13.51
N GLU A 113 5.11 17.53 14.67
CA GLU A 113 3.70 17.09 14.74
C GLU A 113 2.70 18.06 14.08
N ASP A 114 2.94 19.37 14.15
CA ASP A 114 2.08 20.37 13.53
C ASP A 114 2.20 20.33 11.99
N GLU A 115 3.42 20.17 11.49
CA GLU A 115 3.72 19.97 10.06
C GLU A 115 3.16 18.65 9.52
N LYS A 116 3.34 17.55 10.26
CA LYS A 116 2.79 16.23 9.90
C LYS A 116 1.28 16.29 9.71
N LYS A 117 0.57 16.99 10.61
CA LYS A 117 -0.88 17.12 10.48
C LYS A 117 -1.26 17.84 9.18
N ALA A 118 -0.61 18.97 8.88
CA ALA A 118 -0.87 19.71 7.65
C ALA A 118 -0.53 18.88 6.40
N PHE A 119 0.58 18.13 6.45
CA PHE A 119 0.99 17.21 5.40
C PHE A 119 -0.05 16.11 5.16
N PHE A 120 -0.48 15.38 6.19
CA PHE A 120 -1.48 14.31 6.03
C PHE A 120 -2.85 14.84 5.62
N ASP A 121 -3.25 16.04 6.03
CA ASP A 121 -4.47 16.70 5.54
C ASP A 121 -4.37 16.97 4.02
N ALA A 122 -3.21 17.43 3.53
CA ALA A 122 -2.96 17.64 2.10
C ALA A 122 -2.94 16.31 1.33
N GLU A 123 -2.27 15.29 1.84
CA GLU A 123 -2.23 13.94 1.25
C GLU A 123 -3.63 13.33 1.12
N ASN A 124 -4.44 13.44 2.18
CA ASN A 124 -5.81 12.93 2.14
C ASN A 124 -6.68 13.67 1.11
N ASN A 125 -6.52 15.00 0.99
CA ASN A 125 -7.20 15.78 -0.03
C ASN A 125 -6.78 15.35 -1.44
N PHE A 126 -5.49 15.09 -1.65
CA PHE A 126 -4.98 14.56 -2.91
C PHE A 126 -5.63 13.20 -3.24
N LEU A 127 -5.66 12.25 -2.31
CA LEU A 127 -6.23 10.92 -2.55
C LEU A 127 -7.71 10.99 -2.96
N VAL A 128 -8.48 11.87 -2.31
CA VAL A 128 -9.90 12.11 -2.65
C VAL A 128 -10.03 12.76 -4.03
N SER A 129 -9.23 13.79 -4.31
CA SER A 129 -9.21 14.49 -5.60
C SER A 129 -8.84 13.55 -6.75
N ARG A 130 -7.78 12.76 -6.58
CA ARG A 130 -7.33 11.74 -7.52
C ARG A 130 -8.45 10.76 -7.85
N ASN A 131 -9.12 10.21 -6.83
CA ASN A 131 -10.22 9.28 -7.05
C ASN A 131 -11.37 9.93 -7.83
N HIS A 132 -11.73 11.18 -7.49
CA HIS A 132 -12.75 11.92 -8.23
C HIS A 132 -12.36 12.14 -9.70
N GLU A 133 -11.13 12.55 -9.98
CA GLU A 133 -10.62 12.74 -11.34
C GLU A 133 -10.55 11.43 -12.13
N CYS A 134 -10.19 10.32 -11.49
CA CYS A 134 -10.16 9.00 -12.11
C CYS A 134 -11.56 8.52 -12.49
N MET A 135 -12.55 8.75 -11.63
CA MET A 135 -13.95 8.40 -11.92
C MET A 135 -14.54 9.17 -13.11
N LYS A 136 -13.98 10.33 -13.50
CA LYS A 136 -14.39 11.01 -14.74
C LYS A 136 -14.03 10.25 -16.01
N ALA A 137 -13.07 9.33 -15.94
CA ALA A 137 -12.75 8.42 -17.05
C ALA A 137 -13.81 7.30 -17.22
N VAL A 138 -14.60 7.06 -16.17
CA VAL A 138 -15.67 6.06 -16.13
C VAL A 138 -16.98 6.75 -16.52
N GLY A 139 -17.33 6.74 -17.80
CA GLY A 139 -18.59 7.30 -18.27
C GLY A 139 -18.64 7.66 -19.75
N HIS A 140 -19.70 7.15 -20.39
CA HIS A 140 -20.13 7.30 -21.78
C HIS A 140 -19.52 6.33 -22.81
N ASN A 141 -20.28 5.27 -23.11
CA ASN A 141 -20.20 4.44 -24.32
C ASN A 141 -18.91 3.64 -24.54
N LYS A 142 -18.26 3.14 -23.48
CA LYS A 142 -17.08 2.28 -23.61
C LYS A 142 -17.35 0.85 -23.10
N VAL A 143 -16.55 -0.10 -23.59
CA VAL A 143 -16.54 -1.48 -23.06
C VAL A 143 -15.90 -1.44 -21.67
N SER A 144 -16.49 -2.13 -20.69
CA SER A 144 -16.06 -2.13 -19.28
C SER A 144 -14.55 -2.34 -19.07
N PHE A 145 -13.87 -3.10 -19.94
CA PHE A 145 -12.43 -3.30 -19.88
C PHE A 145 -11.61 -2.05 -20.26
N MET A 146 -12.04 -1.29 -21.27
CA MET A 146 -11.35 -0.06 -21.68
C MET A 146 -11.54 1.05 -20.64
N GLU A 147 -12.70 1.09 -19.98
CA GLU A 147 -12.97 2.04 -18.87
C GLU A 147 -12.02 1.80 -17.69
N GLU A 148 -11.72 0.54 -17.37
CA GLU A 148 -10.78 0.20 -16.30
C GLU A 148 -9.34 0.55 -16.67
N ILE A 149 -8.93 0.33 -17.93
CA ILE A 149 -7.61 0.78 -18.40
C ILE A 149 -7.50 2.31 -18.35
N ASP A 150 -8.51 3.04 -18.84
CA ASP A 150 -8.50 4.50 -18.82
C ASP A 150 -8.48 5.05 -17.38
N TYR A 151 -9.18 4.38 -16.45
CA TYR A 151 -9.12 4.68 -15.02
C TYR A 151 -7.70 4.48 -14.48
N LEU A 152 -7.10 3.30 -14.71
CA LEU A 152 -5.76 2.97 -14.19
C LEU A 152 -4.66 3.83 -14.81
N ASP A 153 -4.78 4.19 -16.09
CA ASP A 153 -3.86 5.11 -16.76
C ASP A 153 -3.88 6.49 -16.11
N ARG A 154 -5.08 7.06 -15.94
CA ARG A 154 -5.27 8.35 -15.28
C ARG A 154 -4.80 8.31 -13.83
N TYR A 155 -5.13 7.24 -13.11
CA TYR A 155 -4.68 7.01 -11.74
C TYR A 155 -3.16 7.01 -11.63
N THR A 156 -2.50 6.24 -12.49
CA THR A 156 -1.05 6.14 -12.56
C THR A 156 -0.41 7.50 -12.80
N ARG A 157 -0.93 8.27 -13.77
CA ARG A 157 -0.41 9.60 -14.11
C ARG A 157 -0.52 10.59 -12.96
N LEU A 158 -1.68 10.66 -12.32
CA LEU A 158 -1.90 11.58 -11.18
C LEU A 158 -1.03 11.21 -9.98
N THR A 159 -0.90 9.91 -9.66
CA THR A 159 -0.02 9.45 -8.58
C THR A 159 1.44 9.75 -8.88
N ARG A 160 1.88 9.52 -10.13
CA ARG A 160 3.23 9.86 -10.59
C ARG A 160 3.54 11.35 -10.44
N GLU A 161 2.66 12.21 -10.97
CA GLU A 161 2.82 13.66 -10.89
C GLU A 161 2.96 14.11 -9.43
N HIS A 162 2.07 13.63 -8.55
CA HIS A 162 2.11 13.93 -7.13
C HIS A 162 3.39 13.45 -6.43
N CYS A 163 3.88 12.24 -6.74
CA CYS A 163 5.14 11.75 -6.18
C CYS A 163 6.33 12.65 -6.57
N ASN A 164 6.38 13.13 -7.81
CA ASN A 164 7.44 14.03 -8.27
C ASN A 164 7.33 15.41 -7.60
N ASP A 165 6.11 15.93 -7.45
CA ASP A 165 5.87 17.18 -6.74
C ASP A 165 6.27 17.07 -5.26
N LEU A 166 5.94 15.96 -4.58
CA LEU A 166 6.35 15.70 -3.20
C LEU A 166 7.87 15.68 -3.03
N VAL A 167 8.61 15.00 -3.92
CA VAL A 167 10.09 14.99 -3.86
C VAL A 167 10.65 16.40 -4.03
N LYS A 168 10.08 17.19 -4.93
CA LYS A 168 10.51 18.57 -5.16
C LYS A 168 10.20 19.49 -3.98
N ASP A 169 9.01 19.36 -3.40
CA ASP A 169 8.59 20.13 -2.24
C ASP A 169 9.44 19.77 -1.02
N TYR A 170 9.72 18.48 -0.84
CA TYR A 170 10.62 18.00 0.20
C TYR A 170 12.05 18.50 0.02
N SER A 171 12.60 18.43 -1.19
CA SER A 171 13.90 19.03 -1.50
C SER A 171 13.94 20.54 -1.21
N SER A 172 12.82 21.24 -1.38
CA SER A 172 12.73 22.67 -1.09
C SER A 172 12.63 22.95 0.41
N TYR A 173 11.90 22.12 1.15
CA TYR A 173 11.81 22.15 2.61
C TYR A 173 13.18 21.99 3.28
N LEU A 174 14.01 21.08 2.77
CA LEU A 174 15.35 20.84 3.31
C LEU A 174 16.35 21.97 3.03
N ALA A 175 16.07 22.81 2.03
CA ALA A 175 16.93 23.94 1.67
C ALA A 175 16.57 25.23 2.43
N SER A 176 15.47 25.27 3.19
CA SER A 176 14.99 26.43 3.95
C SER A 176 15.56 26.49 5.36
#